data_AF-A0A948DPQ9-F1
#
_entry.id   AF-A0A948DPQ9-F1
#
_cell.length_a   1.000
_cell.length_b   1.000
_cell.length_c   1.000
_cell.angle_alpha   90.00
_cell.angle_beta   90.00
_cell.angle_gamma   90.00
#
_symmetry.space_group_name_H-M   'P 1'
#
loop_
_entity.id
_entity.type
_entity.pdbx_description
1 polymer ?
#
loop_
_entity_poly.entity_id
_entity_poly.type
_entity_poly.pdbx_seq_one_letter_code
_entity_poly.pdbx_strand_id
1 'polypeptide(L)'
;MQNDLTFFTNEPGSALLDRFKRTLRDVKFFDILVGYFRTSGFDKLHESFATIDKIRILVGLNVDWKAFEIIDACQSQSTLDFQSHKRTKEIFSEEVTAEMDRSPDSFETELGVRKFIEFLRSGKMEIKAYPSGNLHAKVYISRFGEDDRDFGRVITGSSNFSEAGLIANREFNVELKNRADVEFALARFEELWKDAVDLSREYVDTIHDKTWLNDEITPYHLYLKFLYEHFREDINIDEDFETFLPEGFMDLDYQKQAVIAAKKILDAYNGVFLADVVGLGKTFISAMLAQQLRGKILVICPPVLKDYWEETFFDFGVRGYKVESLGK
;
A
#
# COMPACT_ATOMS: atom_id res chain seq x y z
N MET A 1 -36.30 22.17 -29.23
CA MET A 1 -34.94 22.54 -28.82
C MET A 1 -34.01 21.53 -29.45
N GLN A 2 -33.07 21.99 -30.26
CA GLN A 2 -32.04 21.15 -30.85
C GLN A 2 -31.12 20.74 -29.69
N ASN A 3 -31.20 19.50 -29.21
CA ASN A 3 -30.31 19.00 -28.15
C ASN A 3 -28.92 18.87 -28.74
N ASP A 4 -28.18 19.97 -28.76
CA ASP A 4 -26.78 19.98 -29.09
C ASP A 4 -25.99 19.29 -27.97
N LEU A 5 -25.79 17.99 -28.13
CA LEU A 5 -25.07 17.11 -27.19
C LEU A 5 -23.54 17.31 -27.24
N THR A 6 -23.07 18.39 -27.88
CA THR A 6 -21.66 18.75 -28.02
C THR A 6 -21.06 19.11 -26.66
N PHE A 7 -21.72 19.97 -25.88
CA PHE A 7 -21.32 20.27 -24.51
C PHE A 7 -22.12 19.40 -23.52
N PHE A 8 -21.44 18.85 -22.53
CA PHE A 8 -22.08 18.06 -21.50
C PHE A 8 -21.32 18.15 -20.17
N THR A 9 -22.06 17.92 -19.10
CA THR A 9 -21.54 17.86 -17.73
C THR A 9 -21.71 16.45 -17.18
N ASN A 10 -21.10 16.19 -16.03
CA ASN A 10 -21.21 14.90 -15.36
C ASN A 10 -22.55 14.64 -14.64
N GLU A 11 -23.66 15.24 -15.09
CA GLU A 11 -24.98 14.97 -14.53
C GLU A 11 -25.42 13.51 -14.76
N PRO A 12 -26.28 12.93 -13.88
CA PRO A 12 -26.74 11.55 -14.01
C PRO A 12 -27.28 11.23 -15.42
N GLY A 13 -26.74 10.20 -16.07
CA GLY A 13 -27.10 9.79 -17.44
C GLY A 13 -26.38 10.56 -18.57
N SER A 14 -25.63 11.60 -18.21
CA SER A 14 -24.82 12.47 -19.08
C SER A 14 -23.32 12.37 -18.79
N ALA A 15 -22.93 11.61 -17.75
CA ALA A 15 -21.56 11.53 -17.27
C ALA A 15 -20.57 11.11 -18.36
N LEU A 16 -19.34 11.60 -18.25
CA LEU A 16 -18.26 11.21 -19.15
C LEU A 16 -18.09 9.69 -19.18
N LEU A 17 -18.24 9.03 -18.02
CA LEU A 17 -18.28 7.56 -17.93
C LEU A 17 -19.37 6.95 -18.82
N ASP A 18 -20.62 7.44 -18.70
CA ASP A 18 -21.76 6.94 -19.46
C ASP A 18 -21.58 7.18 -20.96
N ARG A 19 -20.98 8.32 -21.33
CA ARG A 19 -20.68 8.64 -22.71
C ARG A 19 -19.64 7.67 -23.27
N PHE A 20 -18.52 7.46 -22.57
CA PHE A 20 -17.51 6.49 -22.99
C PHE A 20 -18.08 5.07 -23.13
N LYS A 21 -18.89 4.59 -22.18
CA LYS A 21 -19.53 3.27 -22.27
C LYS A 21 -20.41 3.09 -23.51
N ARG A 22 -20.94 4.18 -24.07
CA ARG A 22 -21.74 4.18 -25.31
C ARG A 22 -20.86 4.33 -26.55
N THR A 23 -19.91 5.27 -26.53
CA THR A 23 -19.16 5.67 -27.73
C THR A 23 -17.96 4.78 -28.02
N LEU A 24 -17.32 4.18 -27.01
CA LEU A 24 -16.11 3.38 -27.19
C LEU A 24 -16.35 2.00 -27.82
N ARG A 25 -17.60 1.55 -27.91
CA ARG A 25 -17.94 0.21 -28.45
C ARG A 25 -17.46 0.01 -29.89
N ASP A 26 -17.51 1.07 -30.68
CA ASP A 26 -17.18 1.07 -32.10
C ASP A 26 -15.75 1.60 -32.37
N VAL A 27 -14.99 1.92 -31.32
CA VAL A 27 -13.66 2.53 -31.43
C VAL A 27 -12.59 1.48 -31.66
N LYS A 28 -11.66 1.76 -32.58
CA LYS A 28 -10.51 0.91 -32.86
C LYS A 28 -9.22 1.39 -32.20
N PHE A 29 -9.02 2.70 -32.13
CA PHE A 29 -7.87 3.29 -31.47
C PHE A 29 -8.30 4.37 -30.49
N PHE A 30 -7.74 4.35 -29.29
CA PHE A 30 -8.09 5.30 -28.24
C PHE A 30 -6.83 5.90 -27.60
N ASP A 31 -6.67 7.21 -27.72
CA ASP A 31 -5.52 7.95 -27.20
C ASP A 31 -5.98 8.87 -26.07
N ILE A 32 -5.34 8.77 -24.92
CA ILE A 32 -5.70 9.47 -23.68
C ILE A 32 -4.53 10.39 -23.31
N LEU A 33 -4.77 11.69 -23.30
CA LEU A 33 -3.81 12.70 -22.87
C LEU A 33 -4.30 13.35 -21.58
N VAL A 34 -3.64 13.05 -20.46
CA VAL A 34 -4.05 13.53 -19.14
C VAL A 34 -2.88 14.06 -18.33
N GLY A 35 -3.14 15.06 -17.50
CA GLY A 35 -2.10 15.65 -16.65
C GLY A 35 -1.72 14.81 -15.42
N TYR A 36 -2.49 13.78 -15.09
CA TYR A 36 -2.09 12.74 -14.15
C TYR A 36 -2.93 11.49 -14.44
N PHE A 37 -2.36 10.32 -14.17
CA PHE A 37 -3.03 9.03 -14.38
C PHE A 37 -3.49 8.44 -13.04
N ARG A 38 -4.66 7.79 -13.06
CA ARG A 38 -5.17 7.00 -11.95
C ARG A 38 -5.73 5.69 -12.51
N THR A 39 -5.28 4.57 -11.95
CA THR A 39 -5.77 3.23 -12.28
C THR A 39 -7.28 3.12 -12.08
N SER A 40 -7.85 3.84 -11.10
CA SER A 40 -9.30 3.91 -10.86
C SER A 40 -10.13 4.36 -12.06
N GLY A 41 -9.58 5.18 -12.97
CA GLY A 41 -10.28 5.56 -14.21
C GLY A 41 -10.42 4.39 -15.18
N PHE A 42 -9.40 3.53 -15.25
CA PHE A 42 -9.40 2.33 -16.07
C PHE A 42 -10.39 1.28 -15.55
N ASP A 43 -10.45 1.06 -14.24
CA ASP A 43 -11.37 0.11 -13.61
C ASP A 43 -12.82 0.27 -14.13
N LYS A 44 -13.30 1.52 -14.22
CA LYS A 44 -14.67 1.80 -14.68
C LYS A 44 -14.92 1.53 -16.17
N LEU A 45 -13.87 1.40 -16.98
CA LEU A 45 -13.92 1.36 -18.44
C LEU A 45 -13.29 0.12 -19.06
N HIS A 46 -12.60 -0.73 -18.28
CA HIS A 46 -11.85 -1.87 -18.79
C HIS A 46 -12.69 -2.83 -19.67
N GLU A 47 -13.97 -3.05 -19.34
CA GLU A 47 -14.90 -3.80 -20.19
C GLU A 47 -15.17 -3.12 -21.53
N SER A 48 -15.32 -1.79 -21.54
CA SER A 48 -15.53 -1.00 -22.77
C SER A 48 -14.28 -0.93 -23.63
N PHE A 49 -13.11 -1.15 -23.04
CA PHE A 49 -11.83 -1.23 -23.75
C PHE A 49 -11.59 -2.61 -24.39
N ALA A 50 -12.39 -3.64 -24.08
CA ALA A 50 -12.19 -4.99 -24.58
C ALA A 50 -12.25 -5.09 -26.12
N THR A 51 -13.03 -4.25 -26.80
CA THR A 51 -13.17 -4.25 -28.26
C THR A 51 -12.18 -3.35 -29.00
N ILE A 52 -11.46 -2.49 -28.28
CA ILE A 52 -10.50 -1.53 -28.86
C ILE A 52 -9.20 -2.26 -29.22
N ASP A 53 -8.66 -2.01 -30.41
CA ASP A 53 -7.47 -2.70 -30.89
C ASP A 53 -6.19 -2.15 -30.23
N LYS A 54 -6.13 -0.83 -30.01
CA LYS A 54 -4.98 -0.17 -29.38
C LYS A 54 -5.36 1.02 -28.51
N ILE A 55 -4.76 1.10 -27.33
CA ILE A 55 -4.93 2.21 -26.38
C ILE A 55 -3.57 2.82 -26.03
N ARG A 56 -3.47 4.14 -26.03
CA ARG A 56 -2.25 4.86 -25.63
C ARG A 56 -2.57 5.89 -24.58
N ILE A 57 -1.85 5.88 -23.46
CA ILE A 57 -2.03 6.82 -22.36
C ILE A 57 -0.77 7.67 -22.24
N LEU A 58 -0.91 8.97 -22.45
CA LEU A 58 0.15 9.95 -22.27
C LEU A 58 -0.15 10.79 -21.03
N VAL A 59 0.78 10.72 -20.08
CA VAL A 59 0.66 11.34 -18.76
C VAL A 59 1.59 12.54 -18.68
N GLY A 60 1.07 13.68 -18.22
CA GLY A 60 1.89 14.78 -17.75
C GLY A 60 2.44 14.47 -16.37
N LEU A 61 3.73 14.69 -16.13
CA LEU A 61 4.27 14.66 -14.78
C LEU A 61 4.62 16.09 -14.36
N ASN A 62 4.18 16.49 -13.16
CA ASN A 62 4.61 17.72 -12.52
C ASN A 62 6.03 17.55 -11.96
N VAL A 63 7.00 17.39 -12.87
CA VAL A 63 8.41 17.48 -12.50
C VAL A 63 8.75 18.96 -12.40
N ASP A 64 9.23 19.40 -11.24
CA ASP A 64 9.55 20.80 -10.98
C ASP A 64 10.60 21.27 -12.01
N TRP A 65 10.17 22.05 -13.01
CA TRP A 65 10.96 22.43 -14.17
C TRP A 65 12.25 23.19 -13.80
N LYS A 66 12.30 23.82 -12.61
CA LYS A 66 13.50 24.46 -12.08
C LYS A 66 14.60 23.47 -11.75
N ALA A 67 14.24 22.26 -11.28
CA ALA A 67 15.21 21.18 -11.12
C ALA A 67 15.73 20.72 -12.50
N PHE A 68 14.89 20.78 -13.53
CA PHE A 68 15.27 20.46 -14.91
C PHE A 68 16.27 21.48 -15.48
N GLU A 69 16.03 22.79 -15.34
CA GLU A 69 16.95 23.85 -15.82
C GLU A 69 18.33 23.81 -15.15
N ILE A 70 18.40 23.55 -13.84
CA ILE A 70 19.67 23.52 -13.11
C ILE A 70 20.56 22.37 -13.60
N ILE A 71 19.95 21.23 -13.95
CA ILE A 71 20.67 20.06 -14.45
C ILE A 71 21.07 20.31 -15.93
N ASP A 72 20.17 20.85 -16.76
CA ASP A 72 20.42 21.20 -18.17
C ASP A 72 21.62 22.14 -18.35
N ALA A 73 21.80 23.11 -17.44
CA ALA A 73 22.94 24.03 -17.47
C ALA A 73 24.30 23.40 -17.14
N CYS A 74 24.35 22.16 -16.61
CA CYS A 74 25.55 21.57 -16.01
C CYS A 74 26.09 20.31 -16.70
N GLN A 75 25.37 19.65 -17.62
CA GLN A 75 25.77 18.34 -18.18
C GLN A 75 25.56 18.21 -19.69
N SER A 76 26.15 17.16 -20.29
CA SER A 76 25.92 16.81 -21.70
C SER A 76 24.51 16.28 -21.95
N GLN A 77 23.95 16.56 -23.12
CA GLN A 77 22.55 16.27 -23.50
C GLN A 77 22.14 14.79 -23.32
N SER A 78 23.02 13.84 -23.62
CA SER A 78 22.72 12.40 -23.50
C SER A 78 22.67 11.87 -22.05
N THR A 79 23.48 12.44 -21.15
CA THR A 79 23.43 12.08 -19.71
C THR A 79 22.22 12.69 -19.03
N LEU A 80 21.75 13.85 -19.51
CA LEU A 80 20.56 14.56 -19.04
C LEU A 80 19.28 13.78 -19.32
N ASP A 81 19.09 13.33 -20.56
CA ASP A 81 17.91 12.56 -20.96
C ASP A 81 17.76 11.28 -20.12
N PHE A 82 18.87 10.58 -19.86
CA PHE A 82 18.86 9.38 -19.05
C PHE A 82 18.47 9.65 -17.58
N GLN A 83 19.01 10.71 -16.97
CA GLN A 83 18.66 11.09 -15.60
C GLN A 83 17.20 11.58 -15.51
N SER A 84 16.73 12.32 -16.52
CA SER A 84 15.34 12.74 -16.64
C SER A 84 14.39 11.54 -16.71
N HIS A 85 14.66 10.58 -17.60
CA HIS A 85 13.83 9.39 -17.74
C HIS A 85 13.77 8.56 -16.45
N LYS A 86 14.91 8.40 -15.78
CA LYS A 86 14.95 7.70 -14.48
C LYS A 86 14.10 8.43 -13.45
N ARG A 87 14.22 9.76 -13.34
CA ARG A 87 13.44 10.55 -12.39
C ARG A 87 11.95 10.52 -12.68
N THR A 88 11.56 10.59 -13.95
CA THR A 88 10.18 10.43 -14.42
C THR A 88 9.60 9.10 -13.96
N LYS A 89 10.34 8.00 -14.13
CA LYS A 89 9.92 6.67 -13.67
C LYS A 89 9.79 6.58 -12.15
N GLU A 90 10.74 7.15 -11.40
CA GLU A 90 10.69 7.20 -9.94
C GLU A 90 9.44 7.93 -9.44
N ILE A 91 9.16 9.14 -9.96
CA ILE A 91 7.97 9.93 -9.59
C ILE A 91 6.70 9.16 -9.91
N PHE A 92 6.61 8.58 -11.11
CA PHE A 92 5.46 7.78 -11.50
C PHE A 92 5.26 6.56 -10.57
N SER A 93 6.34 5.86 -10.22
CA SER A 93 6.31 4.73 -9.29
C SER A 93 5.81 5.14 -7.90
N GLU A 94 6.26 6.29 -7.38
CA GLU A 94 5.76 6.87 -6.12
C GLU A 94 4.26 7.21 -6.20
N GLU A 95 3.80 7.81 -7.30
CA GLU A 95 2.38 8.14 -7.49
C GLU A 95 1.47 6.91 -7.56
N VAL A 96 1.91 5.85 -8.26
CA VAL A 96 1.19 4.58 -8.36
C VAL A 96 1.15 3.88 -6.99
N THR A 97 2.27 3.85 -6.27
CA THR A 97 2.34 3.28 -4.91
C THR A 97 1.35 4.01 -3.98
N ALA A 98 1.38 5.34 -3.98
CA ALA A 98 0.48 6.16 -3.17
C ALA A 98 -0.99 6.05 -3.61
N GLU A 99 -1.29 5.75 -4.88
CA GLU A 99 -2.65 5.40 -5.31
C GLU A 99 -3.10 4.09 -4.68
N MET A 100 -2.27 3.04 -4.76
CA MET A 100 -2.61 1.71 -4.24
C MET A 100 -2.78 1.71 -2.71
N ASP A 101 -1.94 2.45 -1.97
CA ASP A 101 -2.07 2.58 -0.51
C ASP A 101 -3.37 3.24 -0.05
N ARG A 102 -3.95 4.11 -0.89
CA ARG A 102 -5.21 4.82 -0.61
C ARG A 102 -6.42 4.09 -1.18
N SER A 103 -6.20 3.09 -2.02
CA SER A 103 -7.27 2.36 -2.69
C SER A 103 -7.92 1.36 -1.72
N PRO A 104 -9.21 1.05 -1.90
CA PRO A 104 -9.86 0.00 -1.12
C PRO A 104 -9.17 -1.36 -1.35
N ASP A 105 -8.99 -2.12 -0.28
CA ASP A 105 -8.64 -3.55 -0.36
C ASP A 105 -9.91 -4.33 -0.75
N SER A 106 -10.19 -4.38 -2.05
CA SER A 106 -11.38 -5.03 -2.62
C SER A 106 -11.05 -5.81 -3.89
N PHE A 107 -11.83 -6.86 -4.14
CA PHE A 107 -11.71 -7.71 -5.33
C PHE A 107 -11.81 -6.91 -6.63
N GLU A 108 -12.68 -5.91 -6.68
CA GLU A 108 -12.87 -5.05 -7.86
C GLU A 108 -11.61 -4.24 -8.17
N THR A 109 -10.96 -3.70 -7.13
CA THR A 109 -9.71 -2.93 -7.28
C THR A 109 -8.59 -3.83 -7.79
N GLU A 110 -8.43 -5.02 -7.19
CA GLU A 110 -7.47 -6.03 -7.63
C GLU A 110 -7.72 -6.43 -9.10
N LEU A 111 -8.98 -6.74 -9.46
CA LEU A 111 -9.35 -7.12 -10.81
C LEU A 111 -9.01 -6.03 -11.83
N GLY A 112 -9.34 -4.77 -11.51
CA GLY A 112 -9.03 -3.61 -12.35
C GLY A 112 -7.53 -3.47 -12.62
N VAL A 113 -6.69 -3.59 -11.59
CA VAL A 113 -5.23 -3.51 -11.71
C VAL A 113 -4.68 -4.70 -12.52
N ARG A 114 -5.15 -5.92 -12.24
CA ARG A 114 -4.73 -7.12 -13.00
C ARG A 114 -5.08 -7.01 -14.47
N LYS A 115 -6.26 -6.48 -14.80
CA LYS A 115 -6.69 -6.21 -16.18
C LYS A 115 -5.86 -5.14 -16.86
N PHE A 116 -5.45 -4.09 -16.12
CA PHE A 116 -4.55 -3.09 -16.65
C PHE A 116 -3.18 -3.70 -17.02
N ILE A 117 -2.61 -4.51 -16.11
CA ILE A 117 -1.37 -5.25 -16.35
C ILE A 117 -1.50 -6.19 -17.56
N GLU A 118 -2.61 -6.91 -17.70
CA GLU A 118 -2.91 -7.77 -18.85
C GLU A 118 -2.87 -6.97 -20.18
N PHE A 119 -3.46 -5.77 -20.20
CA PHE A 119 -3.51 -4.93 -21.39
C PHE A 119 -2.14 -4.35 -21.75
N LEU A 120 -1.33 -4.00 -20.75
CA LEU A 120 0.05 -3.58 -20.96
C LEU A 120 0.91 -4.73 -21.50
N ARG A 121 0.84 -5.92 -20.88
CA ARG A 121 1.65 -7.09 -21.26
C ARG A 121 1.30 -7.63 -22.65
N SER A 122 0.03 -7.59 -23.05
CA SER A 122 -0.41 -7.97 -24.40
C SER A 122 -0.04 -6.94 -25.47
N GLY A 123 0.44 -5.75 -25.08
CA GLY A 123 0.70 -4.64 -25.99
C GLY A 123 -0.57 -3.98 -26.52
N LYS A 124 -1.75 -4.36 -26.03
CA LYS A 124 -3.02 -3.68 -26.35
C LYS A 124 -3.05 -2.25 -25.81
N MET A 125 -2.36 -2.02 -24.69
CA MET A 125 -2.22 -0.71 -24.08
C MET A 125 -0.75 -0.33 -23.93
N GLU A 126 -0.45 0.96 -24.09
CA GLU A 126 0.84 1.56 -23.74
C GLU A 126 0.61 2.79 -22.85
N ILE A 127 1.48 2.98 -21.87
CA ILE A 127 1.49 4.18 -21.02
C ILE A 127 2.87 4.84 -21.08
N LYS A 128 2.87 6.14 -21.35
CA LYS A 128 4.07 6.97 -21.38
C LYS A 128 3.89 8.24 -20.57
N ALA A 129 4.99 8.80 -20.08
CA ALA A 129 5.01 10.13 -19.47
C ALA A 129 5.84 11.11 -20.29
N TYR A 130 5.31 12.31 -20.48
CA TYR A 130 6.05 13.41 -21.07
C TYR A 130 6.83 14.16 -19.97
N PRO A 131 8.16 14.28 -20.05
CA PRO A 131 9.02 14.76 -18.95
C PRO A 131 8.97 16.28 -18.67
N SER A 132 8.12 17.06 -19.34
CA SER A 132 8.03 18.53 -19.18
C SER A 132 6.82 18.97 -18.35
N GLY A 133 7.09 19.80 -17.33
CA GLY A 133 6.22 20.08 -16.18
C GLY A 133 5.00 20.97 -16.36
N ASN A 134 4.33 20.98 -17.51
CA ASN A 134 3.11 21.79 -17.71
C ASN A 134 2.03 21.13 -18.58
N LEU A 135 2.01 19.80 -18.68
CA LEU A 135 0.98 19.10 -19.44
C LEU A 135 -0.28 18.89 -18.58
N HIS A 136 -1.17 19.87 -18.55
CA HIS A 136 -2.47 19.81 -17.84
C HIS A 136 -3.67 19.48 -18.76
N ALA A 137 -3.38 18.92 -19.94
CA ALA A 137 -4.38 18.52 -20.92
C ALA A 137 -5.27 17.39 -20.40
N LYS A 138 -6.51 17.33 -20.91
CA LYS A 138 -7.50 16.27 -20.65
C LYS A 138 -8.21 16.02 -21.96
N VAL A 139 -7.55 15.30 -22.84
CA VAL A 139 -7.99 15.08 -24.22
C VAL A 139 -8.09 13.58 -24.46
N TYR A 140 -9.23 13.15 -24.99
CA TYR A 140 -9.53 11.76 -25.28
C TYR A 140 -9.86 11.66 -26.77
N ILE A 141 -9.02 10.98 -27.54
CA ILE A 141 -9.11 10.90 -28.99
C ILE A 141 -9.53 9.48 -29.34
N SER A 142 -10.71 9.34 -29.92
CA SER A 142 -11.23 8.07 -30.42
C SER A 142 -11.13 8.05 -31.93
N ARG A 143 -10.59 6.98 -32.51
CA ARG A 143 -10.54 6.77 -33.96
C ARG A 143 -11.27 5.46 -34.31
N PHE A 144 -12.10 5.54 -35.34
CA PHE A 144 -12.87 4.41 -35.83
C PHE A 144 -12.09 3.63 -36.90
N GLY A 145 -12.65 2.51 -37.39
CA GLY A 145 -12.07 1.78 -38.53
C GLY A 145 -12.17 2.56 -39.84
N GLU A 146 -11.36 2.20 -40.84
CA GLU A 146 -11.31 2.91 -42.14
C GLU A 146 -12.66 2.96 -42.87
N ASP A 147 -13.50 1.93 -42.68
CA ASP A 147 -14.83 1.80 -43.30
C ASP A 147 -16.00 2.26 -42.40
N ASP A 148 -15.73 2.92 -41.27
CA ASP A 148 -16.77 3.43 -40.37
C ASP A 148 -17.34 4.78 -40.86
N ARG A 149 -18.34 5.30 -40.13
CA ARG A 149 -19.11 6.51 -40.44
C ARG A 149 -18.27 7.77 -40.62
N ASP A 150 -17.12 7.87 -39.94
CA ASP A 150 -16.16 8.98 -40.02
C ASP A 150 -14.82 8.61 -39.35
N PHE A 151 -13.88 9.57 -39.29
CA PHE A 151 -12.52 9.34 -38.80
C PHE A 151 -12.44 9.13 -37.28
N GLY A 152 -13.30 9.76 -36.49
CA GLY A 152 -13.14 9.76 -35.04
C GLY A 152 -13.81 10.90 -34.30
N ARG A 153 -13.53 10.98 -32.99
CA ARG A 153 -14.06 11.97 -32.04
C ARG A 153 -12.97 12.44 -31.11
N VAL A 154 -13.08 13.69 -30.65
CA VAL A 154 -12.25 14.21 -29.55
C VAL A 154 -13.16 14.66 -28.43
N ILE A 155 -12.92 14.17 -27.23
CA ILE A 155 -13.51 14.73 -26.02
C ILE A 155 -12.43 15.50 -25.27
N THR A 156 -12.72 16.73 -24.89
CA THR A 156 -11.83 17.54 -24.05
C THR A 156 -12.62 18.31 -23.00
N GLY A 157 -12.00 18.66 -21.88
CA GLY A 157 -12.71 19.32 -20.78
C GLY A 157 -11.90 19.41 -19.51
N SER A 158 -12.61 19.40 -18.37
CA SER A 158 -12.01 19.45 -17.04
C SER A 158 -11.87 18.08 -16.36
N SER A 159 -12.48 17.03 -16.94
CA SER A 159 -12.49 15.66 -16.39
C SER A 159 -11.16 14.91 -16.60
N ASN A 160 -10.49 14.52 -15.52
CA ASN A 160 -9.32 13.63 -15.58
C ASN A 160 -9.73 12.15 -15.73
N PHE A 161 -8.76 11.31 -16.12
CA PHE A 161 -8.94 9.87 -16.22
C PHE A 161 -8.81 9.21 -14.84
N SER A 162 -9.80 9.45 -13.99
CA SER A 162 -9.95 8.90 -12.64
C SER A 162 -11.43 8.64 -12.37
N GLU A 163 -11.76 7.76 -11.42
CA GLU A 163 -13.16 7.53 -11.05
C GLU A 163 -13.89 8.84 -10.72
N ALA A 164 -13.27 9.70 -9.91
CA ALA A 164 -13.81 11.00 -9.58
C ALA A 164 -13.98 11.89 -10.81
N GLY A 165 -13.00 11.96 -11.72
CA GLY A 165 -13.12 12.78 -12.94
C GLY A 165 -14.21 12.29 -13.89
N LEU A 166 -14.46 10.99 -13.95
CA LEU A 166 -15.45 10.38 -14.84
C LEU A 166 -16.90 10.51 -14.34
N ILE A 167 -17.10 10.73 -13.04
CA ILE A 167 -18.42 10.70 -12.37
C ILE A 167 -18.78 12.02 -11.67
N ALA A 168 -17.82 12.83 -11.23
CA ALA A 168 -18.10 13.96 -10.34
C ALA A 168 -18.97 15.05 -10.98
N ASN A 169 -20.09 15.35 -10.32
CA ASN A 169 -21.05 16.40 -10.68
C ASN A 169 -20.42 17.79 -10.56
N ARG A 170 -19.73 18.26 -11.61
CA ARG A 170 -19.27 19.65 -11.86
C ARG A 170 -18.31 19.77 -13.05
N GLU A 171 -17.85 18.65 -13.60
CA GLU A 171 -16.95 18.68 -14.76
C GLU A 171 -17.68 19.17 -16.01
N PHE A 172 -16.96 19.90 -16.86
CA PHE A 172 -17.45 20.44 -18.12
C PHE A 172 -16.64 19.84 -19.27
N ASN A 173 -17.33 19.20 -20.20
CA ASN A 173 -16.72 18.49 -21.33
C ASN A 173 -17.36 18.92 -22.65
N VAL A 174 -16.57 18.80 -23.72
CA VAL A 174 -17.02 19.02 -25.10
C VAL A 174 -16.59 17.85 -25.98
N GLU A 175 -17.51 17.36 -26.80
CA GLU A 175 -17.23 16.35 -27.84
C GLU A 175 -17.18 17.02 -29.22
N LEU A 176 -15.99 17.07 -29.81
CA LEU A 176 -15.74 17.54 -31.16
C LEU A 176 -15.83 16.38 -32.15
N LYS A 177 -16.60 16.60 -33.22
CA LYS A 177 -16.92 15.58 -34.24
C LYS A 177 -16.29 15.84 -35.59
N ASN A 178 -15.75 17.03 -35.82
CA ASN A 178 -15.17 17.36 -37.11
C ASN A 178 -13.81 16.69 -37.26
N ARG A 179 -13.55 16.13 -38.44
CA ARG A 179 -12.29 15.47 -38.76
C ARG A 179 -11.06 16.36 -38.51
N ALA A 180 -11.13 17.65 -38.84
CA ALA A 180 -10.02 18.59 -38.63
C ALA A 180 -9.65 18.73 -37.14
N ASP A 181 -10.63 18.72 -36.24
CA ASP A 181 -10.39 18.79 -34.79
C ASP A 181 -9.69 17.51 -34.29
N VAL A 182 -10.11 16.35 -34.82
CA VAL A 182 -9.52 15.04 -34.51
C VAL A 182 -8.09 14.94 -35.01
N GLU A 183 -7.83 15.34 -36.25
CA GLU A 183 -6.49 15.33 -36.86
C GLU A 183 -5.55 16.30 -36.12
N PHE A 184 -6.02 17.48 -35.72
CA PHE A 184 -5.23 18.42 -34.92
C PHE A 184 -4.85 17.84 -33.56
N ALA A 185 -5.83 17.29 -32.82
CA ALA A 185 -5.59 16.68 -31.52
C ALA A 185 -4.63 15.49 -31.63
N LEU A 186 -4.80 14.65 -32.65
CA LEU A 186 -3.93 13.51 -32.91
C LEU A 186 -2.50 13.97 -33.23
N ALA A 187 -2.33 14.97 -34.09
CA ALA A 187 -1.00 15.49 -34.41
C ALA A 187 -0.28 16.01 -33.17
N ARG A 188 -0.97 16.75 -32.29
CA ARG A 188 -0.43 17.19 -31.00
C ARG A 188 -0.08 16.02 -30.09
N PHE A 189 -0.90 14.97 -30.07
CA PHE A 189 -0.62 13.75 -29.31
C PHE A 189 0.66 13.07 -29.82
N GLU A 190 0.79 12.87 -31.13
CA GLU A 190 1.97 12.22 -31.73
C GLU A 190 3.26 13.03 -31.50
N GLU A 191 3.20 14.35 -31.57
CA GLU A 191 4.32 15.25 -31.25
C GLU A 191 4.84 14.98 -29.83
N LEU A 192 3.95 14.95 -28.83
CA LEU A 192 4.34 14.68 -27.44
C LEU A 192 4.72 13.22 -27.21
N TRP A 193 4.06 12.28 -27.87
CA TRP A 193 4.27 10.83 -27.71
C TRP A 193 5.67 10.38 -28.14
N LYS A 194 6.21 11.04 -29.17
CA LYS A 194 7.54 10.75 -29.71
C LYS A 194 8.65 10.97 -28.67
N ASP A 195 8.52 12.02 -27.88
CA ASP A 195 9.52 12.45 -26.90
C ASP A 195 9.16 11.98 -25.46
N ALA A 196 8.16 11.10 -25.33
CA ALA A 196 7.69 10.59 -24.05
C ALA A 196 8.41 9.29 -23.62
N VAL A 197 8.54 9.13 -22.30
CA VAL A 197 9.19 8.00 -21.64
C VAL A 197 8.20 6.86 -21.46
N ASP A 198 8.56 5.64 -21.88
CA ASP A 198 7.74 4.45 -21.63
C ASP A 198 7.72 4.06 -20.15
N LEU A 199 6.50 3.96 -19.62
CA LEU A 199 6.18 3.63 -18.23
C LEU A 199 5.50 2.26 -18.10
N SER A 200 5.23 1.56 -19.19
CA SER A 200 4.42 0.32 -19.19
C SER A 200 5.06 -0.75 -18.31
N ARG A 201 6.36 -0.97 -18.44
CA ARG A 201 7.10 -1.88 -17.57
C ARG A 201 7.20 -1.35 -16.13
N GLU A 202 7.45 -0.05 -15.97
CA GLU A 202 7.58 0.57 -14.65
C GLU A 202 6.30 0.42 -13.81
N TYR A 203 5.13 0.53 -14.44
CA TYR A 203 3.84 0.28 -13.79
C TYR A 203 3.76 -1.15 -13.26
N VAL A 204 4.06 -2.14 -14.10
CA VAL A 204 4.00 -3.57 -13.74
C VAL A 204 4.96 -3.89 -12.61
N ASP A 205 6.21 -3.43 -12.73
CA ASP A 205 7.26 -3.64 -11.73
C ASP A 205 6.88 -2.93 -10.41
N THR A 206 6.30 -1.72 -10.46
CA THR A 206 5.82 -1.00 -9.26
C THR A 206 4.71 -1.75 -8.54
N ILE A 207 3.67 -2.20 -9.26
CA ILE A 207 2.56 -2.95 -8.65
C ILE A 207 3.11 -4.21 -7.96
N HIS A 208 4.02 -4.92 -8.62
CA HIS A 208 4.59 -6.15 -8.10
C HIS A 208 5.50 -5.90 -6.89
N ASP A 209 6.45 -4.96 -6.97
CA ASP A 209 7.55 -4.83 -6.00
C ASP A 209 7.23 -3.90 -4.84
N LYS A 210 6.28 -2.97 -5.00
CA LYS A 210 6.07 -1.86 -4.06
C LYS A 210 4.65 -1.77 -3.49
N THR A 211 3.73 -2.66 -3.86
CA THR A 211 2.34 -2.59 -3.41
C THR A 211 1.88 -3.90 -2.77
N TRP A 212 0.70 -3.85 -2.14
CA TRP A 212 0.07 -5.00 -1.51
C TRP A 212 -0.42 -6.07 -2.51
N LEU A 213 -0.40 -5.79 -3.82
CA LEU A 213 -0.73 -6.71 -4.91
C LEU A 213 0.45 -7.62 -5.32
N ASN A 214 1.43 -7.79 -4.43
CA ASN A 214 2.56 -8.68 -4.64
C ASN A 214 2.12 -10.16 -4.49
N ASP A 215 2.26 -10.94 -5.57
CA ASP A 215 1.87 -12.35 -5.61
C ASP A 215 2.99 -13.32 -5.13
N GLU A 216 4.18 -12.81 -4.78
CA GLU A 216 5.31 -13.63 -4.28
C GLU A 216 5.23 -13.92 -2.77
N ILE A 217 4.54 -13.07 -2.02
CA ILE A 217 4.35 -13.27 -0.58
C ILE A 217 3.29 -14.36 -0.36
N THR A 218 3.76 -15.59 -0.18
CA THR A 218 2.87 -16.72 0.13
C THR A 218 2.13 -16.56 1.46
N PRO A 219 0.95 -17.18 1.63
CA PRO A 219 0.26 -17.24 2.93
C PRO A 219 1.14 -17.80 4.06
N TYR A 220 2.06 -18.71 3.73
CA TYR A 220 3.04 -19.25 4.68
C TYR A 220 4.03 -18.18 5.15
N HIS A 221 4.55 -17.34 4.24
CA HIS A 221 5.42 -16.22 4.63
C HIS A 221 4.69 -15.20 5.50
N LEU A 222 3.42 -14.88 5.19
CA LEU A 222 2.59 -14.03 6.03
C LEU A 222 2.38 -14.64 7.42
N TYR A 223 2.11 -15.94 7.49
CA TYR A 223 1.98 -16.67 8.75
C TYR A 223 3.27 -16.60 9.58
N LEU A 224 4.44 -16.83 8.97
CA LEU A 224 5.73 -16.70 9.65
C LEU A 224 5.98 -15.27 10.13
N LYS A 225 5.66 -14.26 9.31
CA LYS A 225 5.80 -12.86 9.69
C LYS A 225 4.88 -12.51 10.86
N PHE A 226 3.65 -13.01 10.86
CA PHE A 226 2.72 -12.85 11.99
C PHE A 226 3.28 -13.48 13.27
N LEU A 227 3.76 -14.73 13.21
CA LEU A 227 4.38 -15.39 14.36
C LEU A 227 5.57 -14.58 14.88
N TYR A 228 6.45 -14.14 13.98
CA TYR A 228 7.59 -13.30 14.37
C TYR A 228 7.13 -12.00 15.04
N GLU A 229 6.22 -11.24 14.45
CA GLU A 229 5.76 -9.97 15.05
C GLU A 229 5.06 -10.18 16.40
N HIS A 230 4.35 -11.31 16.56
CA HIS A 230 3.67 -11.65 17.80
C HIS A 230 4.65 -12.09 18.91
N PHE A 231 5.65 -12.91 18.56
CA PHE A 231 6.54 -13.54 19.55
C PHE A 231 7.93 -12.91 19.64
N ARG A 232 8.33 -11.97 18.76
CA ARG A 232 9.69 -11.38 18.73
C ARG A 232 10.11 -10.76 20.06
N GLU A 233 9.15 -10.24 20.82
CA GLU A 233 9.42 -9.69 22.15
C GLU A 233 9.75 -10.79 23.14
N ASP A 234 9.14 -11.97 23.01
CA ASP A 234 9.30 -13.07 23.94
C ASP A 234 10.50 -13.96 23.57
N ILE A 235 10.85 -14.07 22.27
CA ILE A 235 11.99 -14.85 21.76
C ILE A 235 13.34 -14.35 22.32
N ASN A 236 13.47 -13.04 22.57
CA ASN A 236 14.74 -12.46 23.04
C ASN A 236 14.85 -12.38 24.57
N ILE A 237 13.79 -12.69 25.33
CA ILE A 237 13.82 -12.57 26.80
C ILE A 237 14.51 -13.77 27.46
N ASP A 238 14.53 -14.93 26.79
CA ASP A 238 15.19 -16.14 27.31
C ASP A 238 16.71 -15.98 27.51
N GLU A 239 17.36 -15.02 26.83
CA GLU A 239 18.82 -14.82 26.93
C GLU A 239 19.28 -13.98 28.15
N ASP A 240 18.42 -13.11 28.69
CA ASP A 240 18.79 -12.21 29.82
C ASP A 240 18.29 -12.70 31.20
N PHE A 241 17.66 -13.88 31.24
CA PHE A 241 17.05 -14.42 32.46
C PHE A 241 17.99 -15.38 33.22
N GLU A 242 19.04 -14.84 33.84
CA GLU A 242 19.84 -15.60 34.81
C GLU A 242 19.12 -15.62 36.17
N THR A 243 18.70 -16.81 36.60
CA THR A 243 18.08 -17.03 37.91
C THR A 243 18.93 -17.99 38.73
N PHE A 244 19.16 -17.64 40.00
CA PHE A 244 19.81 -18.56 40.91
C PHE A 244 18.83 -19.68 41.30
N LEU A 245 19.25 -20.92 41.12
CA LEU A 245 18.52 -22.11 41.53
C LEU A 245 19.28 -22.81 42.67
N PRO A 246 18.59 -23.33 43.71
CA PRO A 246 19.22 -24.11 44.76
C PRO A 246 19.94 -25.36 44.22
N GLU A 247 20.94 -25.84 44.95
CA GLU A 247 21.66 -27.05 44.58
C GLU A 247 20.72 -28.26 44.52
N GLY A 248 20.77 -29.01 43.41
CA GLY A 248 19.89 -30.16 43.17
C GLY A 248 18.47 -29.81 42.72
N PHE A 249 18.13 -28.54 42.55
CA PHE A 249 16.84 -28.13 41.98
C PHE A 249 16.81 -28.35 40.47
N MET A 250 15.71 -28.93 39.97
CA MET A 250 15.55 -29.20 38.55
C MET A 250 15.17 -27.92 37.80
N ASP A 251 15.94 -27.61 36.78
CA ASP A 251 15.69 -26.47 35.91
C ASP A 251 14.58 -26.83 34.89
N LEU A 252 13.40 -26.21 35.03
CA LEU A 252 12.20 -26.50 34.25
C LEU A 252 11.79 -25.30 33.40
N ASP A 253 11.80 -25.47 32.07
CA ASP A 253 11.54 -24.38 31.12
C ASP A 253 10.19 -23.69 31.33
N TYR A 254 9.14 -24.45 31.64
CA TYR A 254 7.81 -23.86 31.87
C TYR A 254 7.79 -22.92 33.08
N GLN A 255 8.62 -23.17 34.10
CA GLN A 255 8.69 -22.29 35.28
C GLN A 255 9.41 -20.99 34.93
N LYS A 256 10.48 -21.04 34.12
CA LYS A 256 11.15 -19.85 33.60
C LYS A 256 10.20 -18.99 32.76
N GLN A 257 9.49 -19.62 31.83
CA GLN A 257 8.50 -18.95 30.99
C GLN A 257 7.40 -18.29 31.83
N ALA A 258 6.93 -18.97 32.89
CA ALA A 258 5.95 -18.40 33.81
C ALA A 258 6.50 -17.16 34.56
N VAL A 259 7.77 -17.16 34.96
CA VAL A 259 8.40 -15.99 35.60
C VAL A 259 8.53 -14.83 34.62
N ILE A 260 8.99 -15.09 33.39
CA ILE A 260 9.12 -14.09 32.33
C ILE A 260 7.76 -13.43 32.03
N ALA A 261 6.73 -14.25 31.80
CA ALA A 261 5.38 -13.76 31.57
C ALA A 261 4.86 -12.94 32.77
N ALA A 262 5.11 -13.41 33.99
CA ALA A 262 4.67 -12.71 35.18
C ALA A 262 5.37 -11.36 35.37
N LYS A 263 6.68 -11.30 35.08
CA LYS A 263 7.48 -10.06 35.10
C LYS A 263 6.97 -9.05 34.07
N LYS A 264 6.67 -9.48 32.84
CA LYS A 264 6.10 -8.62 31.78
C LYS A 264 4.79 -7.97 32.21
N ILE A 265 3.89 -8.76 32.81
CA ILE A 265 2.61 -8.24 33.33
C ILE A 265 2.84 -7.29 34.51
N LEU A 266 3.75 -7.66 35.43
CA LEU A 266 4.09 -6.83 36.59
C LEU A 266 4.68 -5.47 36.17
N ASP A 267 5.60 -5.45 35.21
CA ASP A 267 6.23 -4.22 34.72
C ASP A 267 5.23 -3.32 33.96
N ALA A 268 4.28 -3.92 33.23
CA ALA A 268 3.26 -3.19 32.49
C ALA A 268 2.13 -2.64 33.38
N TYR A 269 1.71 -3.38 34.41
CA TYR A 269 0.49 -3.10 35.17
C TYR A 269 0.71 -2.89 36.68
N ASN A 270 1.95 -2.94 37.16
CA ASN A 270 2.32 -2.89 38.58
C ASN A 270 1.63 -3.96 39.46
N GLY A 271 1.18 -5.05 38.85
CA GLY A 271 0.57 -6.18 39.55
C GLY A 271 0.38 -7.38 38.63
N VAL A 272 0.46 -8.59 39.19
CA VAL A 272 0.29 -9.84 38.45
C VAL A 272 -0.34 -10.91 39.35
N PHE A 273 -1.13 -11.82 38.74
CA PHE A 273 -1.69 -12.99 39.40
C PHE A 273 -1.09 -14.27 38.82
N LEU A 274 -0.60 -15.16 39.70
CA LEU A 274 -0.18 -16.51 39.34
C LEU A 274 -1.30 -17.50 39.72
N ALA A 275 -2.06 -17.97 38.72
CA ALA A 275 -3.28 -18.76 38.91
C ALA A 275 -3.17 -20.22 38.41
N ASP A 276 -1.97 -20.79 38.45
CA ASP A 276 -1.69 -22.15 37.96
C ASP A 276 -2.38 -23.26 38.78
N VAL A 277 -2.50 -24.45 38.19
CA VAL A 277 -2.96 -25.69 38.85
C VAL A 277 -2.06 -26.04 40.06
N VAL A 278 -2.62 -26.77 41.04
CA VAL A 278 -1.87 -27.28 42.21
C VAL A 278 -0.70 -28.16 41.74
N GLY A 279 0.48 -27.99 42.34
CA GLY A 279 1.67 -28.80 42.05
C GLY A 279 2.63 -28.22 41.00
N LEU A 280 2.28 -27.13 40.32
CA LEU A 280 3.16 -26.54 39.28
C LEU A 280 4.33 -25.70 39.82
N GLY A 281 4.42 -25.52 41.14
CA GLY A 281 5.53 -24.82 41.78
C GLY A 281 5.35 -23.30 41.88
N LYS A 282 4.12 -22.81 42.07
CA LYS A 282 3.82 -21.37 42.23
C LYS A 282 4.72 -20.64 43.24
N THR A 283 5.08 -21.30 44.35
CA THR A 283 6.01 -20.74 45.35
C THR A 283 7.41 -20.56 44.76
N PHE A 284 7.92 -21.52 44.00
CA PHE A 284 9.22 -21.44 43.32
C PHE A 284 9.21 -20.36 42.23
N ILE A 285 8.15 -20.30 41.41
CA ILE A 285 7.95 -19.22 40.42
C ILE A 285 7.96 -17.86 41.11
N SER A 286 7.29 -17.74 42.27
CA SER A 286 7.27 -16.50 43.05
C SER A 286 8.65 -16.14 43.59
N ALA A 287 9.43 -17.11 44.07
CA ALA A 287 10.79 -16.88 44.56
C ALA A 287 11.73 -16.44 43.43
N MET A 288 11.67 -17.11 42.27
CA MET A 288 12.43 -16.73 41.07
C MET A 288 12.05 -15.34 40.55
N LEU A 289 10.76 -14.98 40.54
CA LEU A 289 10.31 -13.63 40.21
C LEU A 289 10.85 -12.61 41.22
N ALA A 290 10.80 -12.94 42.52
CA ALA A 290 11.24 -12.07 43.60
C ALA A 290 12.75 -11.74 43.55
N GLN A 291 13.60 -12.65 43.05
CA GLN A 291 15.03 -12.38 42.82
C GLN A 291 15.25 -11.19 41.87
N GLN A 292 14.31 -10.96 40.95
CA GLN A 292 14.39 -9.92 39.92
C GLN A 292 13.84 -8.57 40.39
N LEU A 293 13.15 -8.53 41.53
CA LEU A 293 12.53 -7.32 42.05
C LEU A 293 13.54 -6.48 42.84
N ARG A 294 13.44 -5.16 42.69
CA ARG A 294 14.25 -4.21 43.47
C ARG A 294 13.48 -3.76 44.70
N GLY A 295 14.17 -3.65 45.83
CA GLY A 295 13.63 -3.09 47.07
C GLY A 295 13.35 -4.12 48.15
N LYS A 296 12.45 -3.78 49.08
CA LYS A 296 12.06 -4.65 50.20
C LYS A 296 10.82 -5.44 49.82
N ILE A 297 10.83 -6.73 50.12
CA ILE A 297 9.75 -7.66 49.76
C ILE A 297 8.99 -8.04 51.03
N LEU A 298 7.66 -7.97 50.99
CA LEU A 298 6.78 -8.45 52.07
C LEU A 298 5.95 -9.61 51.53
N VAL A 299 6.12 -10.79 52.12
CA VAL A 299 5.32 -11.97 51.80
C VAL A 299 4.26 -12.14 52.88
N ILE A 300 2.99 -12.22 52.48
CA ILE A 300 1.87 -12.46 53.39
C ILE A 300 1.27 -13.82 53.07
N CYS A 301 1.27 -14.73 54.04
CA CYS A 301 0.80 -16.10 53.84
C CYS A 301 0.04 -16.66 55.07
N PRO A 302 -0.73 -17.74 54.91
CA PRO A 302 -1.33 -18.47 56.03
C PRO A 302 -0.27 -18.98 57.04
N PRO A 303 -0.59 -19.13 58.34
CA PRO A 303 0.41 -19.47 59.38
C PRO A 303 1.18 -20.75 59.09
N VAL A 304 0.48 -21.75 58.56
CA VAL A 304 1.03 -23.09 58.25
C VAL A 304 2.08 -23.06 57.13
N LEU A 305 2.10 -22.01 56.31
CA LEU A 305 3.05 -21.87 55.20
C LEU A 305 4.22 -20.94 55.53
N LYS A 306 4.23 -20.30 56.70
CA LYS A 306 5.22 -19.26 57.02
C LYS A 306 6.65 -19.78 56.90
N ASP A 307 6.95 -20.86 57.61
CA ASP A 307 8.29 -21.46 57.63
C ASP A 307 8.69 -21.93 56.22
N TYR A 308 7.75 -22.53 55.48
CA TYR A 308 7.98 -22.97 54.11
C TYR A 308 8.34 -21.81 53.15
N TRP A 309 7.67 -20.66 53.27
CA TRP A 309 8.02 -19.47 52.47
C TRP A 309 9.36 -18.88 52.89
N GLU A 310 9.67 -18.86 54.20
CA GLU A 310 10.96 -18.37 54.71
C GLU A 310 12.13 -19.22 54.19
N GLU A 311 12.01 -20.53 54.27
CA GLU A 311 13.00 -21.49 53.76
C GLU A 311 13.13 -21.39 52.23
N THR A 312 12.01 -21.41 51.49
CA THR A 312 12.07 -21.34 50.02
C THR A 312 12.72 -20.04 49.53
N PHE A 313 12.40 -18.89 50.13
CA PHE A 313 12.99 -17.61 49.72
C PHE A 313 14.48 -17.54 50.07
N PHE A 314 14.88 -18.16 51.18
CA PHE A 314 16.28 -18.30 51.57
C PHE A 314 17.06 -19.15 50.56
N ASP A 315 16.54 -20.35 50.25
CA ASP A 315 17.18 -21.31 49.35
C ASP A 315 17.34 -20.76 47.94
N PHE A 316 16.35 -20.01 47.44
CA PHE A 316 16.41 -19.34 46.14
C PHE A 316 17.19 -18.01 46.18
N GLY A 317 17.86 -17.68 47.28
CA GLY A 317 18.76 -16.52 47.37
C GLY A 317 18.05 -15.16 47.31
N VAL A 318 16.74 -15.11 47.59
CA VAL A 318 15.98 -13.85 47.61
C VAL A 318 16.47 -12.99 48.78
N ARG A 319 16.73 -11.70 48.52
CA ARG A 319 17.27 -10.77 49.54
C ARG A 319 16.22 -9.75 49.97
N GLY A 320 16.35 -9.27 51.21
CA GLY A 320 15.53 -8.15 51.70
C GLY A 320 14.04 -8.45 51.84
N TYR A 321 13.69 -9.72 52.06
CA TYR A 321 12.31 -10.15 52.27
C TYR A 321 11.95 -10.25 53.75
N LYS A 322 10.65 -10.14 54.03
CA LYS A 322 10.04 -10.44 55.33
C LYS A 322 8.79 -11.27 55.10
N VAL A 323 8.63 -12.37 55.83
CA VAL A 323 7.42 -13.20 55.77
C VAL A 323 6.56 -12.92 57.00
N GLU A 324 5.31 -12.55 56.76
CA GLU A 324 4.33 -12.25 57.80
C GLU A 324 3.10 -13.14 57.63
N SER A 325 2.47 -13.44 58.76
CA SER A 325 1.20 -14.16 58.77
C SER A 325 0.24 -13.53 59.78
N LEU A 326 -1.01 -13.33 59.35
CA LEU A 326 -2.10 -12.83 60.19
C LEU A 326 -3.07 -13.99 60.44
N GLY A 327 -2.68 -14.89 61.35
CA GLY A 327 -3.52 -15.99 61.82
C GLY A 327 -2.92 -16.59 63.09
N LYS A 328 -3.79 -17.00 64.03
CA LYS A 328 -3.40 -17.80 65.19
C LYS A 328 -3.17 -19.25 64.81
#